data_AF-A0A8S0Q6F2-F1
#
_entry.id   AF-A0A8S0Q6F2-F1
#
_cell.length_a   1.000
_cell.length_b   1.000
_cell.length_c   1.000
_cell.angle_alpha   90.00
_cell.angle_beta   90.00
_cell.angle_gamma   90.00
#
_symmetry.space_group_name_H-M   'P 1'
#
loop_
_entity.id
_entity.type
_entity.pdbx_description
1 polymer ?
#
loop_
_entity_poly.entity_id
_entity_poly.type
_entity_poly.pdbx_seq_one_letter_code
_entity_poly.pdbx_strand_id
1 'polypeptide(L)'
;MAFSSRFSCNLHPIVLLLILLFPISAASLDSDFDSDLLLFHQDYTPPAPPPPPPHPPSLSCDGDLGGVGSLDTTCKIASSLNLSKNVYIAGKGNFVILSNVNISCSSFPGCEIMINITGNFSLGENSTIASGTIELFADNAIFGNNSAVNTTGLAGSPPPRTSGTPQGVDGAGGGHGGRGAACLTDTSKLPEDVWGGDAYAWSSLLKPWSYGSKGGTTSREIDYGGGGGGRVMLVILRLLEVNGRVLAEGGDGGTKGGGGSGGSIYIKAYKMIGTGSISACGGNGFAGGGGGRVSVDIFSRHDKPEISVNGKTTDMSSNVVL
;
A
#
# COMPACT_ATOMS: atom_id res chain seq x y z
N MET A 1 41.96 -13.01 -0.68
CA MET A 1 43.38 -13.01 -0.22
C MET A 1 44.05 -11.82 -0.89
N ALA A 2 44.78 -11.01 -0.11
CA ALA A 2 45.60 -9.86 -0.51
C ALA A 2 44.89 -8.53 -0.88
N PHE A 3 44.91 -7.64 0.12
CA PHE A 3 44.86 -6.19 0.07
C PHE A 3 46.09 -5.58 -0.66
N SER A 4 45.93 -4.31 -1.10
CA SER A 4 46.90 -3.19 -1.02
C SER A 4 47.30 -2.55 -2.35
N SER A 5 47.00 -1.24 -2.51
CA SER A 5 48.02 -0.16 -2.58
C SER A 5 47.36 1.22 -2.64
N ARG A 6 47.33 1.94 -1.50
CA ARG A 6 48.10 3.17 -1.20
C ARG A 6 47.82 4.38 -2.11
N PHE A 7 46.98 5.29 -1.61
CA PHE A 7 47.13 6.73 -1.86
C PHE A 7 48.10 7.30 -0.80
N SER A 8 49.13 8.00 -1.26
CA SER A 8 49.98 8.88 -0.44
C SER A 8 49.89 10.27 -1.01
N CYS A 9 49.49 11.23 -0.19
CA CYS A 9 49.83 12.63 -0.39
C CYS A 9 50.17 13.21 0.98
N ASN A 10 51.48 13.35 1.22
CA ASN A 10 52.06 14.03 2.37
C ASN A 10 51.92 15.54 2.16
N LEU A 11 51.34 16.26 3.12
CA LEU A 11 51.73 17.63 3.40
C LEU A 11 51.25 18.06 4.80
N HIS A 12 52.16 18.20 5.74
CA HIS A 12 52.15 19.06 6.93
C HIS A 12 53.64 19.37 7.22
N PRO A 13 54.04 20.56 7.74
CA PRO A 13 53.45 21.15 8.95
C PRO A 13 53.33 22.68 8.93
N ILE A 14 52.66 23.27 9.93
CA ILE A 14 53.20 24.31 10.83
C ILE A 14 52.11 24.69 11.85
N VAL A 15 52.48 24.58 13.12
CA VAL A 15 51.73 24.95 14.32
C VAL A 15 51.84 26.45 14.54
N LEU A 16 50.74 27.15 14.81
CA LEU A 16 50.77 28.42 15.56
C LEU A 16 49.49 28.56 16.42
N LEU A 17 49.68 28.47 17.73
CA LEU A 17 48.66 28.63 18.76
C LEU A 17 48.72 30.10 19.24
N LEU A 18 47.64 30.87 19.03
CA LEU A 18 47.49 32.23 19.54
C LEU A 18 46.21 32.30 20.38
N ILE A 19 46.38 32.26 21.70
CA ILE A 19 45.34 32.46 22.71
C ILE A 19 45.21 33.96 22.94
N LEU A 20 44.09 34.55 22.54
CA LEU A 20 43.74 35.93 22.87
C LEU A 20 42.77 35.91 24.06
N LEU A 21 43.28 36.39 25.20
CA LEU A 21 42.53 36.74 26.41
C LEU A 21 41.75 38.04 26.14
N PHE A 22 40.42 38.01 26.23
CA PHE A 22 39.59 39.21 26.34
C PHE A 22 38.94 39.26 27.73
N PRO A 23 38.92 40.44 28.39
CA PRO A 23 38.47 40.58 29.77
C PRO A 23 36.95 40.62 29.89
N ILE A 24 36.50 40.11 31.03
CA ILE A 24 35.14 40.10 31.55
C ILE A 24 34.65 41.54 31.73
N SER A 25 33.49 41.89 31.17
CA SER A 25 32.71 43.05 31.60
C SER A 25 31.40 42.55 32.18
N ALA A 26 31.24 42.75 33.49
CA ALA A 26 30.01 42.51 34.22
C ALA A 26 28.94 43.51 33.76
N ALA A 27 27.80 43.01 33.32
CA ALA A 27 26.54 43.75 33.29
C ALA A 27 25.50 42.90 34.02
N SER A 28 25.17 43.32 35.23
CA SER A 28 24.01 42.86 35.97
C SER A 28 22.74 43.41 35.31
N LEU A 29 21.84 42.54 34.87
CA LEU A 29 20.43 42.87 34.83
C LEU A 29 19.59 41.65 35.21
N ASP A 30 18.67 41.92 36.11
CA ASP A 30 17.88 41.03 36.94
C ASP A 30 16.91 40.12 36.16
N SER A 31 16.69 38.95 36.76
CA SER A 31 15.47 38.12 36.80
C SER A 31 14.37 38.37 35.75
N ASP A 32 14.21 37.43 34.82
CA ASP A 32 12.89 37.04 34.25
C ASP A 32 12.94 35.70 33.48
N PHE A 33 13.72 34.72 33.96
CA PHE A 33 13.85 33.38 33.34
C PHE A 33 12.89 32.32 33.92
N ASP A 34 11.79 32.73 34.57
CA ASP A 34 10.84 31.79 35.21
C ASP A 34 9.47 31.69 34.51
N SER A 35 9.23 32.44 33.43
CA SER A 35 7.93 32.40 32.73
C SER A 35 7.90 31.51 31.47
N ASP A 36 9.04 31.18 30.86
CA ASP A 36 9.09 30.39 29.62
C ASP A 36 9.17 28.86 29.84
N LEU A 37 9.48 28.40 31.05
CA LEU A 37 9.60 26.97 31.37
C LEU A 37 8.25 26.33 31.76
N LEU A 38 7.23 27.16 32.05
CA LEU A 38 5.88 26.69 32.41
C LEU A 38 4.97 26.47 31.20
N LEU A 39 5.37 26.85 29.98
CA LEU A 39 4.60 26.59 28.76
C LEU A 39 4.77 25.17 28.20
N PHE A 40 5.78 24.42 28.67
CA PHE A 40 6.03 23.04 28.22
C PHE A 40 5.32 21.96 29.06
N HIS A 41 4.50 22.36 30.05
CA HIS A 41 3.70 21.44 30.88
C HIS A 41 2.19 21.61 30.71
N GLN A 42 1.73 22.19 29.59
CA GLN A 42 0.35 21.95 29.22
C GLN A 42 0.24 20.49 28.77
N ASP A 43 -0.54 19.72 29.54
CA ASP A 43 -1.07 18.40 29.21
C ASP A 43 -1.86 18.48 27.89
N TYR A 44 -1.17 18.68 26.79
CA TYR A 44 -1.76 18.61 25.47
C TYR A 44 -2.06 17.14 25.20
N THR A 45 -3.26 16.76 25.59
CA THR A 45 -3.85 15.51 25.16
C THR A 45 -4.44 15.82 23.79
N PRO A 46 -3.83 15.35 22.67
CA PRO A 46 -4.41 15.57 21.36
C PRO A 46 -5.87 15.09 21.37
N PRO A 47 -6.80 15.82 20.75
CA PRO A 47 -8.19 15.40 20.67
C PRO A 47 -8.25 13.96 20.18
N ALA A 48 -9.11 13.14 20.81
CA ALA A 48 -9.34 11.79 20.35
C ALA A 48 -9.66 11.83 18.84
N PRO A 49 -9.03 10.95 18.02
CA PRO A 49 -9.31 10.90 16.60
C PRO A 49 -10.83 10.80 16.40
N PRO A 50 -11.41 11.51 15.42
CA PRO A 50 -12.82 11.39 15.14
C PRO A 50 -13.16 9.91 14.90
N PRO A 51 -14.30 9.42 15.42
CA PRO A 51 -14.72 8.05 15.17
C PRO A 51 -14.80 7.79 13.66
N PRO A 52 -14.47 6.57 13.20
CA PRO A 52 -14.59 6.22 11.79
C PRO A 52 -16.02 6.51 11.29
N PRO A 53 -16.19 6.95 10.03
CA PRO A 53 -17.51 7.11 9.45
C PRO A 53 -18.32 5.82 9.57
N PRO A 54 -19.61 5.88 9.94
CA PRO A 54 -20.46 4.70 9.98
C PRO A 54 -20.55 4.05 8.59
N HIS A 55 -20.53 2.72 8.54
CA HIS A 55 -20.68 1.97 7.29
C HIS A 55 -22.04 2.25 6.62
N PRO A 56 -22.13 2.19 5.28
CA PRO A 56 -23.42 2.21 4.60
C PRO A 56 -24.26 1.00 5.03
N PRO A 57 -25.60 1.05 4.84
CA PRO A 57 -26.45 -0.10 5.13
C PRO A 57 -25.97 -1.34 4.36
N SER A 58 -25.98 -2.49 5.04
CA SER A 58 -25.59 -3.76 4.42
C SER A 58 -26.53 -4.10 3.26
N LEU A 59 -25.96 -4.61 2.18
CA LEU A 59 -26.73 -5.21 1.08
C LEU A 59 -27.43 -6.49 1.54
N SER A 60 -28.57 -6.80 0.91
CA SER A 60 -29.29 -8.07 1.03
C SER A 60 -28.77 -9.12 0.04
N CYS A 61 -28.87 -10.39 0.40
CA CYS A 61 -28.40 -11.47 -0.47
C CYS A 61 -29.25 -11.59 -1.76
N ASP A 62 -30.56 -11.69 -1.60
CA ASP A 62 -31.50 -11.94 -2.69
C ASP A 62 -31.85 -10.67 -3.46
N GLY A 63 -32.11 -9.57 -2.76
CA GLY A 63 -32.52 -8.30 -3.37
C GLY A 63 -31.38 -7.58 -4.07
N ASP A 64 -30.30 -7.28 -3.35
CA ASP A 64 -29.23 -6.41 -3.85
C ASP A 64 -28.14 -7.19 -4.59
N LEU A 65 -27.77 -8.38 -4.10
CA LEU A 65 -26.70 -9.20 -4.68
C LEU A 65 -27.23 -10.23 -5.70
N GLY A 66 -28.54 -10.36 -5.88
CA GLY A 66 -29.15 -11.34 -6.80
C GLY A 66 -28.77 -12.79 -6.48
N GLY A 67 -28.42 -13.07 -5.22
CA GLY A 67 -28.03 -14.37 -4.72
C GLY A 67 -29.22 -15.20 -4.25
N VAL A 68 -28.91 -16.41 -3.77
CA VAL A 68 -29.89 -17.32 -3.18
C VAL A 68 -29.59 -17.52 -1.69
N GLY A 69 -30.61 -17.34 -0.85
CA GLY A 69 -30.54 -17.49 0.60
C GLY A 69 -30.43 -16.15 1.34
N SER A 70 -29.75 -16.12 2.47
CA SER A 70 -29.57 -14.91 3.29
C SER A 70 -28.17 -14.81 3.89
N LEU A 71 -27.70 -13.59 4.15
CA LEU A 71 -26.38 -13.36 4.76
C LEU A 71 -26.28 -13.86 6.20
N ASP A 72 -27.41 -14.08 6.88
CA ASP A 72 -27.46 -14.66 8.23
C ASP A 72 -27.46 -16.20 8.25
N THR A 73 -27.69 -16.84 7.11
CA THR A 73 -27.66 -18.31 6.98
C THR A 73 -26.59 -18.74 5.98
N THR A 74 -26.91 -18.74 4.70
CA THR A 74 -25.95 -18.94 3.61
C THR A 74 -26.44 -18.17 2.41
N CYS A 75 -25.63 -17.22 1.95
CA CYS A 75 -25.85 -16.47 0.74
C CYS A 75 -24.96 -17.02 -0.38
N LYS A 76 -25.57 -17.47 -1.48
CA LYS A 76 -24.86 -18.00 -2.65
C LYS A 76 -25.01 -17.05 -3.83
N ILE A 77 -23.88 -16.56 -4.35
CA ILE A 77 -23.83 -15.74 -5.57
C ILE A 77 -23.50 -16.66 -6.75
N ALA A 78 -24.46 -16.81 -7.66
CA ALA A 78 -24.34 -17.65 -8.85
C ALA A 78 -24.14 -16.87 -10.15
N SER A 79 -24.26 -15.54 -10.09
CA SER A 79 -24.20 -14.64 -11.25
C SER A 79 -23.22 -13.51 -10.98
N SER A 80 -22.51 -13.09 -12.03
CA SER A 80 -21.55 -11.97 -11.92
C SER A 80 -22.25 -10.65 -11.64
N LEU A 81 -21.59 -9.77 -10.88
CA LEU A 81 -22.13 -8.49 -10.41
C LEU A 81 -21.18 -7.35 -10.78
N ASN A 82 -21.74 -6.25 -11.28
CA ASN A 82 -21.02 -5.00 -11.52
C ASN A 82 -21.63 -3.91 -10.64
N LEU A 83 -20.92 -3.58 -9.57
CA LEU A 83 -21.30 -2.62 -8.56
C LEU A 83 -20.83 -1.22 -8.97
N SER A 84 -21.67 -0.22 -8.74
CA SER A 84 -21.42 1.18 -9.14
C SER A 84 -21.12 2.13 -7.97
N LYS A 85 -21.17 1.62 -6.74
CA LYS A 85 -21.01 2.36 -5.48
C LYS A 85 -20.24 1.51 -4.47
N ASN A 86 -19.71 2.14 -3.43
CA ASN A 86 -19.15 1.42 -2.28
C ASN A 86 -20.22 0.52 -1.67
N VAL A 87 -19.85 -0.71 -1.32
CA VAL A 87 -20.76 -1.71 -0.78
C VAL A 87 -20.28 -2.24 0.56
N TYR A 88 -21.25 -2.50 1.43
CA TYR A 88 -21.05 -3.22 2.67
C TYR A 88 -21.94 -4.46 2.66
N ILE A 89 -21.37 -5.62 2.97
CA ILE A 89 -22.04 -6.92 2.99
C ILE A 89 -21.77 -7.51 4.37
N ALA A 90 -22.80 -7.60 5.20
CA ALA A 90 -22.67 -8.12 6.55
C ALA A 90 -23.73 -9.17 6.89
N GLY A 91 -23.35 -10.15 7.69
CA GLY A 91 -24.28 -11.18 8.15
C GLY A 91 -23.62 -12.25 9.01
N LYS A 92 -24.46 -13.04 9.68
CA LYS A 92 -23.99 -14.06 10.63
C LYS A 92 -23.63 -15.42 9.99
N GLY A 93 -24.04 -15.62 8.75
CA GLY A 93 -24.01 -16.88 8.03
C GLY A 93 -22.75 -17.07 7.19
N ASN A 94 -22.91 -17.73 6.04
CA ASN A 94 -21.85 -17.94 5.06
C ASN A 94 -22.06 -17.07 3.83
N PHE A 95 -20.97 -16.64 3.18
CA PHE A 95 -21.01 -15.94 1.90
C PHE A 95 -20.18 -16.71 0.87
N VAL A 96 -20.87 -17.24 -0.15
CA VAL A 96 -20.29 -18.17 -1.11
C VAL A 96 -20.47 -17.60 -2.52
N ILE A 97 -19.36 -17.28 -3.16
CA ILE A 97 -19.31 -16.91 -4.57
C ILE A 97 -18.96 -18.17 -5.34
N LEU A 98 -19.87 -18.65 -6.20
CA LEU A 98 -19.66 -19.88 -6.95
C LEU A 98 -18.53 -19.72 -7.98
N SER A 99 -18.07 -20.84 -8.55
CA SER A 99 -17.02 -20.82 -9.57
C SER A 99 -17.46 -20.07 -10.83
N ASN A 100 -16.51 -19.41 -11.49
CA ASN A 100 -16.71 -18.58 -12.69
C ASN A 100 -17.64 -17.36 -12.47
N VAL A 101 -17.72 -16.86 -11.23
CA VAL A 101 -18.52 -15.69 -10.87
C VAL A 101 -17.60 -14.52 -10.54
N ASN A 102 -17.84 -13.38 -11.16
CA ASN A 102 -17.05 -12.18 -10.94
C ASN A 102 -17.87 -11.09 -10.25
N ILE A 103 -17.32 -10.49 -9.20
CA ILE A 103 -17.88 -9.29 -8.55
C ILE A 103 -16.91 -8.15 -8.83
N SER A 104 -17.34 -7.13 -9.55
CA SER A 104 -16.51 -5.97 -9.84
C SER A 104 -17.11 -4.69 -9.27
N CYS A 105 -16.28 -3.83 -8.71
CA CYS A 105 -16.57 -2.42 -8.50
C CYS A 105 -15.38 -1.61 -8.99
N SER A 106 -15.39 -1.31 -10.29
CA SER A 106 -14.34 -0.57 -11.00
C SER A 106 -14.89 0.66 -11.72
N SER A 107 -16.11 1.09 -11.40
CA SER A 107 -16.75 2.27 -12.01
C SER A 107 -16.02 3.57 -11.70
N PHE A 108 -15.31 3.63 -10.57
CA PHE A 108 -14.43 4.73 -10.20
C PHE A 108 -13.22 4.22 -9.39
N PRO A 109 -12.09 4.95 -9.40
CA PRO A 109 -10.90 4.57 -8.64
C PRO A 109 -11.17 4.62 -7.13
N GLY A 110 -10.72 3.60 -6.41
CA GLY A 110 -10.89 3.50 -4.97
C GLY A 110 -12.29 3.08 -4.51
N CYS A 111 -13.13 2.50 -5.39
CA CYS A 111 -14.37 1.86 -4.93
C CYS A 111 -14.08 0.82 -3.84
N GLU A 112 -14.98 0.69 -2.87
CA GLU A 112 -14.80 -0.15 -1.70
C GLU A 112 -15.82 -1.30 -1.66
N ILE A 113 -15.34 -2.53 -1.50
CA ILE A 113 -16.14 -3.71 -1.18
C ILE A 113 -15.71 -4.20 0.22
N MET A 114 -16.60 -4.06 1.19
CA MET A 114 -16.38 -4.54 2.55
C MET A 114 -17.33 -5.69 2.86
N ILE A 115 -16.76 -6.84 3.22
CA ILE A 115 -17.46 -8.07 3.56
C ILE A 115 -17.16 -8.41 5.02
N ASN A 116 -18.19 -8.45 5.86
CA ASN A 116 -18.09 -8.74 7.28
C ASN A 116 -19.05 -9.88 7.67
N ILE A 117 -18.52 -11.10 7.63
CA ILE A 117 -19.30 -12.32 7.83
C ILE A 117 -18.79 -13.04 9.08
N THR A 118 -19.67 -13.51 9.97
CA THR A 118 -19.20 -14.26 11.15
C THR A 118 -18.98 -15.74 10.87
N GLY A 119 -19.55 -16.28 9.78
CA GLY A 119 -19.30 -17.64 9.31
C GLY A 119 -18.20 -17.71 8.25
N ASN A 120 -18.40 -18.57 7.25
CA ASN A 120 -17.39 -18.87 6.25
C ASN A 120 -17.55 -18.05 4.98
N PHE A 121 -16.43 -17.58 4.45
CA PHE A 121 -16.33 -17.00 3.13
C PHE A 121 -15.71 -17.99 2.13
N SER A 122 -16.25 -18.06 0.92
CA SER A 122 -15.74 -18.89 -0.16
C SER A 122 -15.77 -18.14 -1.48
N LEU A 123 -14.61 -18.02 -2.13
CA LEU A 123 -14.49 -17.59 -3.51
C LEU A 123 -14.17 -18.80 -4.39
N GLY A 124 -15.12 -19.18 -5.24
CA GLY A 124 -15.01 -20.34 -6.13
C GLY A 124 -13.87 -20.25 -7.14
N GLU A 125 -13.64 -21.35 -7.85
CA GLU A 125 -12.60 -21.43 -8.86
C GLU A 125 -12.85 -20.47 -10.03
N ASN A 126 -11.77 -19.91 -10.59
CA ASN A 126 -11.83 -18.94 -11.70
C ASN A 126 -12.72 -17.71 -11.42
N SER A 127 -13.03 -17.42 -10.17
CA SER A 127 -13.86 -16.29 -9.75
C SER A 127 -12.99 -15.10 -9.33
N THR A 128 -13.43 -13.88 -9.65
CA THR A 128 -12.67 -12.66 -9.32
C THR A 128 -13.52 -11.67 -8.52
N ILE A 129 -12.97 -11.12 -7.45
CA ILE A 129 -13.46 -9.90 -6.81
C ILE A 129 -12.51 -8.77 -7.20
N ALA A 130 -13.00 -7.78 -7.95
CA ALA A 130 -12.20 -6.66 -8.42
C ALA A 130 -12.70 -5.33 -7.83
N SER A 131 -11.87 -4.60 -7.11
CA SER A 131 -12.23 -3.28 -6.57
C SER A 131 -11.02 -2.45 -6.18
N GLY A 132 -11.18 -1.18 -5.82
CA GLY A 132 -10.08 -0.37 -5.29
C GLY A 132 -9.70 -0.78 -3.88
N THR A 133 -10.69 -1.07 -3.03
CA THR A 133 -10.50 -1.57 -1.67
C THR A 133 -11.34 -2.82 -1.44
N ILE A 134 -10.71 -3.83 -0.87
CA ILE A 134 -11.37 -5.07 -0.46
C ILE A 134 -11.04 -5.33 1.01
N GLU A 135 -12.07 -5.36 1.84
CA GLU A 135 -11.98 -5.76 3.25
C GLU A 135 -12.81 -7.01 3.47
N LEU A 136 -12.19 -8.04 4.03
CA LEU A 136 -12.84 -9.30 4.35
C LEU A 136 -12.60 -9.66 5.82
N PHE A 137 -13.69 -9.76 6.57
CA PHE A 137 -13.75 -10.36 7.89
C PHE A 137 -14.56 -11.64 7.80
N ALA A 138 -13.97 -12.76 8.21
CA ALA A 138 -14.62 -14.07 8.21
C ALA A 138 -14.06 -14.98 9.31
N ASP A 139 -14.80 -16.03 9.67
CA ASP A 139 -14.28 -17.07 10.56
C ASP A 139 -13.31 -18.01 9.83
N ASN A 140 -13.69 -18.47 8.62
CA ASN A 140 -12.79 -19.13 7.68
C ASN A 140 -12.96 -18.50 6.29
N ALA A 141 -11.88 -18.46 5.50
CA ALA A 141 -11.91 -18.00 4.13
C ALA A 141 -11.15 -18.96 3.21
N ILE A 142 -11.80 -19.34 2.09
CA ILE A 142 -11.21 -20.21 1.07
C ILE A 142 -11.24 -19.47 -0.27
N PHE A 143 -10.06 -19.32 -0.87
CA PHE A 143 -9.87 -18.77 -2.21
C PHE A 143 -9.47 -19.92 -3.15
N GLY A 144 -10.41 -20.36 -3.98
CA GLY A 144 -10.25 -21.50 -4.89
C GLY A 144 -9.17 -21.30 -5.96
N ASN A 145 -8.87 -22.36 -6.69
CA ASN A 145 -7.86 -22.34 -7.76
C ASN A 145 -8.20 -21.28 -8.82
N ASN A 146 -7.17 -20.55 -9.28
CA ASN A 146 -7.28 -19.45 -10.24
C ASN A 146 -8.24 -18.32 -9.84
N SER A 147 -8.78 -18.33 -8.62
CA SER A 147 -9.56 -17.19 -8.12
C SER A 147 -8.66 -15.98 -7.90
N ALA A 148 -9.25 -14.78 -7.86
CA ALA A 148 -8.49 -13.57 -7.64
C ALA A 148 -9.24 -12.54 -6.78
N VAL A 149 -8.55 -12.01 -5.78
CA VAL A 149 -8.87 -10.73 -5.16
C VAL A 149 -7.97 -9.71 -5.85
N ASN A 150 -8.54 -8.81 -6.65
CA ASN A 150 -7.78 -7.98 -7.58
C ASN A 150 -8.07 -6.49 -7.39
N THR A 151 -7.08 -5.76 -6.91
CA THR A 151 -7.13 -4.30 -6.78
C THR A 151 -6.09 -3.61 -7.64
N THR A 152 -5.64 -4.26 -8.72
CA THR A 152 -4.54 -3.81 -9.58
C THR A 152 -4.91 -2.54 -10.33
N GLY A 153 -4.15 -1.46 -10.14
CA GLY A 153 -4.38 -0.18 -10.81
C GLY A 153 -5.69 0.54 -10.43
N LEU A 154 -6.44 0.03 -9.44
CA LEU A 154 -7.75 0.53 -9.03
C LEU A 154 -7.71 1.44 -7.79
N ALA A 155 -6.52 1.92 -7.39
CA ALA A 155 -6.37 2.78 -6.23
C ALA A 155 -7.22 4.06 -6.27
N GLY A 156 -7.70 4.47 -5.10
CA GLY A 156 -8.12 5.85 -4.86
C GLY A 156 -6.90 6.78 -4.68
N SER A 157 -7.13 7.95 -4.09
CA SER A 157 -6.03 8.88 -3.79
C SER A 157 -5.12 8.31 -2.68
N PRO A 158 -3.78 8.38 -2.83
CA PRO A 158 -2.86 8.05 -1.75
C PRO A 158 -3.03 9.05 -0.57
N PRO A 159 -2.43 8.77 0.61
CA PRO A 159 -2.52 9.66 1.77
C PRO A 159 -2.17 11.11 1.45
N PRO A 160 -2.86 12.10 2.03
CA PRO A 160 -2.61 13.51 1.74
C PRO A 160 -1.17 13.90 2.12
N ARG A 161 -0.62 14.90 1.40
CA ARG A 161 0.74 15.44 1.60
C ARG A 161 1.88 14.43 1.38
N THR A 162 1.65 13.38 0.59
CA THR A 162 2.72 12.51 0.08
C THR A 162 3.26 13.02 -1.26
N SER A 163 4.58 12.90 -1.46
CA SER A 163 5.27 13.07 -2.75
C SER A 163 5.33 11.76 -3.56
N GLY A 164 4.55 10.75 -3.16
CA GLY A 164 4.49 9.46 -3.86
C GLY A 164 3.95 9.52 -5.29
N THR A 165 3.20 10.56 -5.66
CA THR A 165 2.77 10.80 -7.05
C THR A 165 3.73 11.80 -7.70
N PRO A 166 4.49 11.40 -8.74
CA PRO A 166 5.36 12.31 -9.48
C PRO A 166 4.61 13.52 -10.04
N GLN A 167 5.28 14.67 -10.05
CA GLN A 167 4.76 15.90 -10.64
C GLN A 167 5.43 16.17 -11.99
N GLY A 168 4.79 16.99 -12.82
CA GLY A 168 5.34 17.37 -14.13
C GLY A 168 5.05 16.36 -15.23
N VAL A 169 5.88 16.40 -16.28
CA VAL A 169 5.67 15.63 -17.52
C VAL A 169 6.87 14.72 -17.86
N ASP A 170 7.57 14.24 -16.83
CA ASP A 170 8.78 13.40 -17.00
C ASP A 170 8.45 11.90 -17.13
N GLY A 171 7.17 11.51 -17.04
CA GLY A 171 6.75 10.11 -17.13
C GLY A 171 7.29 9.21 -16.02
N ALA A 172 7.63 9.78 -14.86
CA ALA A 172 8.21 9.03 -13.75
C ALA A 172 7.21 8.05 -13.11
N GLY A 173 7.68 6.97 -12.49
CA GLY A 173 6.85 5.97 -11.82
C GLY A 173 6.36 6.42 -10.44
N GLY A 174 5.21 5.91 -10.01
CA GLY A 174 4.68 6.14 -8.66
C GLY A 174 5.54 5.47 -7.58
N GLY A 175 5.59 6.04 -6.38
CA GLY A 175 6.23 5.44 -5.19
C GLY A 175 5.21 5.02 -4.13
N HIS A 176 5.53 4.02 -3.29
CA HIS A 176 4.75 3.66 -2.11
C HIS A 176 5.59 2.88 -1.08
N GLY A 177 5.78 1.57 -1.29
CA GLY A 177 6.67 0.74 -0.48
C GLY A 177 8.14 0.96 -0.82
N GLY A 178 8.42 1.21 -2.10
CA GLY A 178 9.69 1.75 -2.60
C GLY A 178 9.47 3.03 -3.39
N ARG A 179 10.56 3.69 -3.77
CA ARG A 179 10.52 4.82 -4.71
C ARG A 179 10.14 4.32 -6.11
N GLY A 180 9.44 5.16 -6.87
CA GLY A 180 9.26 4.93 -8.30
C GLY A 180 10.52 5.26 -9.09
N ALA A 181 10.69 4.67 -10.26
CA ALA A 181 11.80 5.01 -11.14
C ALA A 181 11.54 6.35 -11.83
N ALA A 182 12.59 7.00 -12.31
CA ALA A 182 12.51 8.15 -13.20
C ALA A 182 13.57 8.02 -14.29
N CYS A 183 13.27 8.49 -15.50
CA CYS A 183 14.25 8.54 -16.57
C CYS A 183 15.12 9.78 -16.40
N LEU A 184 16.43 9.62 -16.48
CA LEU A 184 17.37 10.73 -16.42
C LEU A 184 17.27 11.55 -17.73
N THR A 185 16.55 12.67 -17.68
CA THR A 185 16.45 13.62 -18.80
C THR A 185 17.49 14.74 -18.71
N ASP A 186 18.04 14.97 -17.52
CA ASP A 186 19.03 15.99 -17.21
C ASP A 186 20.39 15.35 -16.92
N THR A 187 21.35 15.52 -17.83
CA THR A 187 22.70 14.96 -17.71
C THR A 187 23.57 15.65 -16.66
N SER A 188 23.10 16.73 -16.05
CA SER A 188 23.80 17.38 -14.93
C SER A 188 23.56 16.70 -13.58
N LYS A 189 22.58 15.78 -13.50
CA LYS A 189 22.23 15.03 -12.28
C LYS A 189 22.79 13.61 -12.33
N LEU A 190 23.14 13.09 -11.18
CA LEU A 190 23.50 11.67 -11.04
C LEU A 190 22.22 10.82 -11.02
N PRO A 191 22.25 9.58 -11.53
CA PRO A 191 21.10 8.67 -11.47
C PRO A 191 20.56 8.43 -10.05
N GLU A 192 21.41 8.46 -9.02
CA GLU A 192 20.99 8.33 -7.62
C GLU A 192 20.20 9.53 -7.07
N ASP A 193 20.30 10.70 -7.73
CA ASP A 193 19.64 11.94 -7.33
C ASP A 193 18.28 12.13 -8.02
N VAL A 194 17.86 11.17 -8.86
CA VAL A 194 16.64 11.26 -9.66
C VAL A 194 15.77 10.04 -9.41
N TRP A 195 14.61 10.27 -8.80
CA TRP A 195 13.60 9.24 -8.58
C TRP A 195 12.22 9.77 -8.96
N GLY A 196 11.28 8.84 -9.13
CA GLY A 196 9.88 9.18 -9.32
C GLY A 196 9.21 9.50 -7.98
N GLY A 197 8.15 8.80 -7.65
CA GLY A 197 7.43 9.02 -6.40
C GLY A 197 8.22 8.55 -5.18
N ASP A 198 8.06 9.26 -4.06
CA ASP A 198 8.63 8.83 -2.77
C ASP A 198 7.89 7.64 -2.14
N ALA A 199 8.60 6.91 -1.28
CA ALA A 199 7.99 5.92 -0.40
C ALA A 199 7.31 6.61 0.81
N TYR A 200 6.14 6.12 1.21
CA TYR A 200 5.32 6.70 2.30
C TYR A 200 4.65 5.62 3.16
N ALA A 201 3.89 6.05 4.19
CA ALA A 201 3.19 5.16 5.14
C ALA A 201 4.13 4.31 6.04
N TRP A 202 5.27 4.89 6.46
CA TRP A 202 6.22 4.25 7.38
C TRP A 202 5.65 3.99 8.79
N SER A 203 4.62 4.72 9.20
CA SER A 203 3.97 4.54 10.51
C SER A 203 3.00 3.36 10.57
N SER A 204 2.65 2.75 9.44
CA SER A 204 1.67 1.67 9.35
C SER A 204 2.24 0.38 8.75
N LEU A 205 3.56 0.16 8.83
CA LEU A 205 4.22 -1.03 8.27
C LEU A 205 3.62 -2.36 8.76
N LEU A 206 3.25 -2.42 10.05
CA LEU A 206 2.67 -3.62 10.65
C LEU A 206 1.25 -3.91 10.13
N LYS A 207 0.50 -2.85 9.78
CA LYS A 207 -0.87 -2.92 9.27
C LYS A 207 -1.02 -1.94 8.09
N PRO A 208 -0.45 -2.28 6.92
CA PRO A 208 -0.41 -1.38 5.78
C PRO A 208 -1.83 -1.12 5.28
N TRP A 209 -2.17 0.17 5.12
CA TRP A 209 -3.54 0.58 4.80
C TRP A 209 -3.61 1.81 3.89
N SER A 210 -2.63 1.96 3.02
CA SER A 210 -2.56 3.09 2.07
C SER A 210 -2.71 2.60 0.64
N TYR A 211 -3.44 3.36 -0.17
CA TYR A 211 -3.43 3.19 -1.62
C TYR A 211 -2.03 3.42 -2.17
N GLY A 212 -1.68 2.72 -3.24
CA GLY A 212 -0.56 3.06 -4.12
C GLY A 212 -0.84 4.36 -4.86
N SER A 213 0.22 5.03 -5.30
CA SER A 213 0.16 6.26 -6.08
C SER A 213 0.17 5.99 -7.58
N LYS A 214 -0.31 6.98 -8.34
CA LYS A 214 -0.24 6.96 -9.80
C LYS A 214 1.19 7.22 -10.29
N GLY A 215 1.51 6.72 -11.48
CA GLY A 215 2.64 7.19 -12.25
C GLY A 215 2.38 8.58 -12.86
N GLY A 216 3.44 9.27 -13.26
CA GLY A 216 3.39 10.54 -13.98
C GLY A 216 3.15 10.35 -15.48
N THR A 217 2.81 11.44 -16.17
CA THR A 217 2.58 11.46 -17.63
C THR A 217 3.77 12.09 -18.36
N THR A 218 3.87 11.93 -19.68
CA THR A 218 4.78 12.70 -20.55
C THR A 218 4.09 13.79 -21.38
N SER A 219 2.84 14.15 -21.05
CA SER A 219 2.02 15.14 -21.78
C SER A 219 1.31 16.08 -20.81
N ARG A 220 1.09 17.33 -21.21
CA ARG A 220 0.33 18.31 -20.40
C ARG A 220 -1.17 18.18 -20.59
N GLU A 221 -1.59 17.53 -21.66
CA GLU A 221 -2.97 17.45 -22.12
C GLU A 221 -3.63 16.12 -21.74
N ILE A 222 -2.85 15.02 -21.74
CA ILE A 222 -3.34 13.66 -21.51
C ILE A 222 -2.57 13.03 -20.37
N ASP A 223 -3.29 12.41 -19.43
CA ASP A 223 -2.70 11.60 -18.35
C ASP A 223 -2.51 10.15 -18.83
N TYR A 224 -1.25 9.77 -19.05
CA TYR A 224 -0.86 8.40 -19.39
C TYR A 224 -0.39 7.59 -18.17
N GLY A 225 -0.40 8.17 -16.97
CA GLY A 225 0.11 7.54 -15.76
C GLY A 225 -0.67 6.28 -15.40
N GLY A 226 0.05 5.20 -15.09
CA GLY A 226 -0.55 3.99 -14.57
C GLY A 226 -1.21 4.24 -13.21
N GLY A 227 -2.40 3.66 -12.99
CA GLY A 227 -3.12 3.76 -11.71
C GLY A 227 -2.35 3.10 -10.57
N GLY A 228 -2.48 3.60 -9.34
CA GLY A 228 -1.88 2.94 -8.18
C GLY A 228 -2.57 1.62 -7.82
N GLY A 229 -1.89 0.76 -7.08
CA GLY A 229 -2.46 -0.46 -6.51
C GLY A 229 -3.40 -0.19 -5.33
N GLY A 230 -4.50 -0.91 -5.28
CA GLY A 230 -5.53 -0.77 -4.25
C GLY A 230 -5.15 -1.25 -2.84
N ARG A 231 -6.17 -1.50 -2.01
CA ARG A 231 -6.00 -1.99 -0.63
C ARG A 231 -6.72 -3.32 -0.45
N VAL A 232 -6.04 -4.29 0.15
CA VAL A 232 -6.64 -5.56 0.54
C VAL A 232 -6.41 -5.80 2.04
N MET A 233 -7.48 -6.05 2.78
CA MET A 233 -7.42 -6.50 4.17
C MET A 233 -8.18 -7.80 4.31
N LEU A 234 -7.48 -8.86 4.73
CA LEU A 234 -8.07 -10.16 5.07
C LEU A 234 -7.84 -10.41 6.56
N VAL A 235 -8.91 -10.37 7.35
CA VAL A 235 -8.86 -10.67 8.79
C VAL A 235 -9.72 -11.90 9.05
N ILE A 236 -9.06 -13.05 9.14
CA ILE A 236 -9.69 -14.35 9.22
C ILE A 236 -9.44 -14.95 10.60
N LEU A 237 -10.47 -15.33 11.33
CA LEU A 237 -10.29 -15.74 12.73
C LEU A 237 -9.55 -17.07 12.85
N ARG A 238 -9.85 -18.04 11.97
CA ARG A 238 -9.32 -19.40 12.05
C ARG A 238 -8.46 -19.75 10.84
N LEU A 239 -9.06 -20.31 9.78
CA LEU A 239 -8.34 -20.82 8.62
C LEU A 239 -8.48 -19.90 7.41
N LEU A 240 -7.34 -19.47 6.87
CA LEU A 240 -7.22 -18.84 5.57
C LEU A 240 -6.55 -19.80 4.58
N GLU A 241 -7.29 -20.25 3.56
CA GLU A 241 -6.76 -21.06 2.46
C GLU A 241 -6.66 -20.21 1.19
N VAL A 242 -5.44 -20.01 0.70
CA VAL A 242 -5.17 -19.20 -0.50
C VAL A 242 -4.58 -20.09 -1.59
N ASN A 243 -5.43 -20.58 -2.49
CA ASN A 243 -4.99 -21.26 -3.73
C ASN A 243 -5.06 -20.35 -4.95
N GLY A 244 -5.78 -19.24 -4.85
CA GLY A 244 -5.87 -18.19 -5.86
C GLY A 244 -4.78 -17.12 -5.74
N ARG A 245 -5.13 -15.90 -6.16
CA ARG A 245 -4.24 -14.73 -6.18
C ARG A 245 -4.83 -13.58 -5.36
N VAL A 246 -3.98 -12.88 -4.61
CA VAL A 246 -4.32 -11.63 -3.93
C VAL A 246 -3.43 -10.54 -4.49
N LEU A 247 -4.01 -9.60 -5.25
CA LEU A 247 -3.27 -8.65 -6.07
C LEU A 247 -3.62 -7.22 -5.68
N ALA A 248 -2.60 -6.43 -5.35
CA ALA A 248 -2.66 -4.99 -5.20
C ALA A 248 -1.57 -4.34 -6.05
N GLU A 249 -1.42 -4.74 -7.31
CA GLU A 249 -0.36 -4.24 -8.18
C GLU A 249 -0.63 -2.83 -8.70
N GLY A 250 0.43 -2.11 -9.06
CA GLY A 250 0.31 -0.89 -9.85
C GLY A 250 -0.13 -1.19 -11.29
N GLY A 251 -0.92 -0.29 -11.87
CA GLY A 251 -1.31 -0.33 -13.27
C GLY A 251 -0.19 0.16 -14.19
N ASP A 252 -0.20 -0.32 -15.43
CA ASP A 252 0.81 0.02 -16.42
C ASP A 252 0.54 1.39 -17.08
N GLY A 253 1.58 2.22 -17.24
CA GLY A 253 1.53 3.53 -17.91
C GLY A 253 1.98 3.51 -19.39
N GLY A 254 2.43 2.36 -19.88
CA GLY A 254 2.89 2.20 -21.27
C GLY A 254 4.15 3.01 -21.59
N THR A 255 4.35 3.40 -22.84
CA THR A 255 5.56 4.11 -23.29
C THR A 255 5.52 5.63 -23.09
N LYS A 256 4.39 6.18 -22.61
CA LYS A 256 4.15 7.63 -22.48
C LYS A 256 3.76 8.06 -21.06
N GLY A 257 3.77 7.13 -20.11
CA GLY A 257 3.48 7.40 -18.71
C GLY A 257 4.20 6.40 -17.83
N GLY A 258 4.49 6.82 -16.61
CA GLY A 258 5.11 5.96 -15.62
C GLY A 258 4.12 4.91 -15.08
N GLY A 259 4.66 3.78 -14.62
CA GLY A 259 3.87 2.77 -13.93
C GLY A 259 3.39 3.26 -12.57
N GLY A 260 2.17 2.87 -12.18
CA GLY A 260 1.67 3.12 -10.82
C GLY A 260 2.42 2.29 -9.79
N SER A 261 2.47 2.73 -8.53
CA SER A 261 3.07 1.92 -7.47
C SER A 261 2.12 0.83 -6.99
N GLY A 262 2.68 -0.22 -6.38
CA GLY A 262 1.89 -1.24 -5.68
C GLY A 262 1.15 -0.68 -4.47
N GLY A 263 0.07 -1.35 -4.07
CA GLY A 263 -0.84 -0.96 -3.00
C GLY A 263 -0.48 -1.53 -1.63
N SER A 264 -1.49 -1.72 -0.78
CA SER A 264 -1.33 -2.33 0.55
C SER A 264 -2.08 -3.65 0.65
N ILE A 265 -1.41 -4.68 1.17
CA ILE A 265 -2.05 -5.95 1.52
C ILE A 265 -1.76 -6.25 3.00
N TYR A 266 -2.81 -6.39 3.79
CA TYR A 266 -2.73 -6.83 5.17
C TYR A 266 -3.51 -8.13 5.35
N ILE A 267 -2.84 -9.17 5.82
CA ILE A 267 -3.43 -10.47 6.09
C ILE A 267 -3.20 -10.81 7.54
N LYS A 268 -4.27 -11.18 8.24
CA LYS A 268 -4.23 -11.71 9.60
C LYS A 268 -5.03 -12.99 9.69
N ALA A 269 -4.42 -14.08 10.17
CA ALA A 269 -5.15 -15.31 10.47
C ALA A 269 -4.48 -16.17 11.54
N TYR A 270 -5.25 -17.06 12.18
CA TYR A 270 -4.66 -18.05 13.07
C TYR A 270 -3.85 -19.09 12.29
N LYS A 271 -4.42 -19.63 11.21
CA LYS A 271 -3.77 -20.60 10.33
C LYS A 271 -3.90 -20.18 8.87
N MET A 272 -2.79 -20.26 8.14
CA MET A 272 -2.76 -20.06 6.69
C MET A 272 -2.21 -21.28 5.98
N ILE A 273 -2.87 -21.71 4.90
CA ILE A 273 -2.47 -22.81 4.00
C ILE A 273 -2.69 -22.41 2.53
N GLY A 274 -2.20 -23.24 1.60
CA GLY A 274 -2.43 -23.08 0.16
C GLY A 274 -1.18 -22.67 -0.62
N THR A 275 -1.27 -22.78 -1.95
CA THR A 275 -0.16 -22.60 -2.89
C THR A 275 -0.32 -21.39 -3.81
N GLY A 276 -1.23 -20.48 -3.46
CA GLY A 276 -1.51 -19.26 -4.20
C GLY A 276 -0.39 -18.22 -4.13
N SER A 277 -0.67 -17.04 -4.68
CA SER A 277 0.27 -15.91 -4.66
C SER A 277 -0.36 -14.62 -4.13
N ILE A 278 0.48 -13.79 -3.52
CA ILE A 278 0.16 -12.48 -2.98
C ILE A 278 1.14 -11.49 -3.60
N SER A 279 0.64 -10.49 -4.34
CA SER A 279 1.49 -9.53 -5.05
C SER A 279 1.03 -8.09 -4.83
N ALA A 280 1.98 -7.23 -4.47
CA ALA A 280 1.81 -5.78 -4.50
C ALA A 280 2.94 -5.14 -5.31
N CYS A 281 3.25 -5.69 -6.49
CA CYS A 281 4.30 -5.15 -7.36
C CYS A 281 3.90 -3.82 -8.00
N GLY A 282 4.87 -3.00 -8.40
CA GLY A 282 4.63 -1.81 -9.20
C GLY A 282 4.13 -2.14 -10.62
N GLY A 283 3.65 -1.14 -11.35
CA GLY A 283 3.29 -1.22 -12.75
C GLY A 283 4.48 -0.93 -13.67
N ASN A 284 4.41 -1.38 -14.91
CA ASN A 284 5.35 -1.03 -15.97
C ASN A 284 5.02 0.34 -16.56
N GLY A 285 6.00 1.04 -17.10
CA GLY A 285 5.77 2.30 -17.78
C GLY A 285 7.05 2.85 -18.37
N PHE A 286 6.98 4.09 -18.86
CA PHE A 286 8.13 4.87 -19.32
C PHE A 286 9.24 4.85 -18.26
N ALA A 287 8.86 5.12 -17.01
CA ALA A 287 9.57 4.64 -15.84
C ALA A 287 8.63 3.76 -15.00
N GLY A 288 9.12 2.66 -14.45
CA GLY A 288 8.23 1.75 -13.72
C GLY A 288 7.99 2.14 -12.26
N GLY A 289 6.89 1.66 -11.71
CA GLY A 289 6.42 2.00 -10.38
C GLY A 289 7.14 1.24 -9.27
N GLY A 290 7.23 1.86 -8.10
CA GLY A 290 7.71 1.22 -6.88
C GLY A 290 6.77 0.13 -6.38
N GLY A 291 7.31 -0.86 -5.67
CA GLY A 291 6.51 -1.88 -5.00
C GLY A 291 5.61 -1.29 -3.91
N GLY A 292 4.61 -2.07 -3.49
CA GLY A 292 3.68 -1.75 -2.42
C GLY A 292 4.15 -2.24 -1.05
N ARG A 293 3.20 -2.46 -0.14
CA ARG A 293 3.47 -2.97 1.21
C ARG A 293 2.60 -4.20 1.48
N VAL A 294 3.22 -5.28 1.97
CA VAL A 294 2.53 -6.51 2.36
C VAL A 294 2.91 -6.84 3.79
N SER A 295 1.92 -7.13 4.63
CA SER A 295 2.10 -7.64 6.00
C SER A 295 1.21 -8.86 6.19
N VAL A 296 1.80 -9.94 6.73
CA VAL A 296 1.14 -11.23 6.91
C VAL A 296 1.33 -11.71 8.35
N ASP A 297 0.35 -11.41 9.20
CA ASP A 297 0.30 -11.73 10.63
C ASP A 297 -0.39 -13.10 10.83
N ILE A 298 0.38 -14.19 10.78
CA ILE A 298 -0.12 -15.56 10.88
C ILE A 298 0.47 -16.26 12.11
N PHE A 299 -0.39 -16.78 12.99
CA PHE A 299 0.07 -17.52 14.18
C PHE A 299 0.69 -18.89 13.82
N SER A 300 0.08 -19.63 12.90
CA SER A 300 0.52 -20.97 12.47
C SER A 300 0.52 -21.08 10.95
N ARG A 301 1.71 -21.20 10.34
CA ARG A 301 1.86 -21.31 8.88
C ARG A 301 2.28 -22.72 8.48
N HIS A 302 1.43 -23.39 7.71
CA HIS A 302 1.76 -24.65 7.04
C HIS A 302 1.55 -24.38 5.55
N ASP A 303 2.58 -24.56 4.73
CA ASP A 303 2.69 -24.10 3.33
C ASP A 303 3.12 -22.64 3.14
N LYS A 304 3.85 -22.39 2.05
CA LYS A 304 4.46 -21.09 1.73
C LYS A 304 3.86 -20.56 0.42
N PRO A 305 2.74 -19.81 0.47
CA PRO A 305 2.30 -19.02 -0.67
C PRO A 305 3.41 -18.06 -1.10
N GLU A 306 3.51 -17.83 -2.40
CA GLU A 306 4.49 -16.90 -2.98
C GLU A 306 4.06 -15.46 -2.66
N ILE A 307 4.95 -14.67 -2.06
CA ILE A 307 4.71 -13.26 -1.74
C ILE A 307 5.70 -12.40 -2.51
N SER A 308 5.21 -11.47 -3.32
CA SER A 308 6.04 -10.58 -4.15
C SER A 308 5.69 -9.10 -3.96
N VAL A 309 6.71 -8.27 -3.80
CA VAL A 309 6.55 -6.84 -3.49
C VAL A 309 7.59 -6.00 -4.23
N ASN A 310 7.67 -6.22 -5.54
CA ASN A 310 8.77 -5.70 -6.35
C ASN A 310 8.41 -4.36 -6.99
N GLY A 311 9.37 -3.43 -7.04
CA GLY A 311 9.30 -2.37 -8.05
C GLY A 311 9.44 -2.99 -9.44
N LYS A 312 8.82 -2.38 -10.45
CA LYS A 312 9.08 -2.79 -11.84
C LYS A 312 10.07 -1.79 -12.44
N THR A 313 11.29 -2.23 -12.72
CA THR A 313 12.32 -1.54 -13.52
C THR A 313 13.37 -2.58 -13.91
N THR A 314 14.25 -2.30 -14.86
CA THR A 314 15.32 -3.23 -15.30
C THR A 314 16.37 -3.55 -14.24
N ASP A 315 16.37 -2.92 -13.06
CA ASP A 315 17.21 -3.29 -11.91
C ASP A 315 16.70 -2.60 -10.63
N MET A 316 16.26 -3.35 -9.61
CA MET A 316 16.54 -3.17 -8.15
C MET A 316 15.53 -3.83 -7.19
N SER A 317 16.04 -4.14 -5.99
CA SER A 317 15.56 -5.06 -4.95
C SER A 317 14.48 -4.53 -4.00
N SER A 318 13.76 -5.48 -3.37
CA SER A 318 12.59 -5.29 -2.50
C SER A 318 12.89 -5.55 -1.03
N ASN A 319 12.28 -4.78 -0.11
CA ASN A 319 12.19 -5.10 1.31
C ASN A 319 10.85 -5.80 1.59
N VAL A 320 10.89 -7.09 1.93
CA VAL A 320 9.75 -7.82 2.50
C VAL A 320 9.92 -7.81 4.02
N VAL A 321 9.01 -7.17 4.75
CA VAL A 321 8.91 -7.35 6.20
C VAL A 321 8.04 -8.58 6.43
N LEU A 322 8.69 -9.71 6.74
CA LEU A 322 8.03 -10.93 7.20
C LEU A 322 7.84 -10.88 8.72
#